data_AF-A0A7W1LTT1-F1
#
_entry.id   AF-A0A7W1LTT1-F1
#
_cell.length_a   1.000
_cell.length_b   1.000
_cell.length_c   1.000
_cell.angle_alpha   90.00
_cell.angle_beta   90.00
_cell.angle_gamma   90.00
#
_symmetry.space_group_name_H-M   'P 1'
#
loop_
_entity.id
_entity.type
_entity.pdbx_description
1 polymer ?
#
loop_
_entity_poly.entity_id
_entity_poly.type
_entity_poly.pdbx_seq_one_letter_code
_entity_poly.pdbx_strand_id
1 'polypeptide(L)'
;RTGALRSMIYEPALDASGRLLVAVAVGINGEPATKAKELAAMDVDVLVIDTAHGHQQRMLDTVAAVRAATPDVPLVAGNVVTAEGTRQLIEAGADIVKVGVGPGAMCTTRMMTGVGRPQFSAIVECAEEARRLGKHVWADGGVRYPRDVALALAGGAASVMFGSWLAGTYESAADTMRDPDGRLYKEGYGMASNRAVKNRTRTESDVTRAKKELFEEGISTSRMYLDPARPGVEDIIDQLVAGLRSSCTYAGAASIDELHDRAVVGVQTSAGYEEGRPFGSSW
;
A
#
# COMPACT_ATOMS: atom_id res chain seq x y z
N ARG A 1 23.25 -18.93 5.62
CA ARG A 1 23.75 -18.30 6.85
C ARG A 1 22.94 -17.05 7.22
N THR A 2 22.63 -16.15 6.28
CA THR A 2 21.78 -14.96 6.53
C THR A 2 20.37 -15.28 7.02
N GLY A 3 19.68 -16.29 6.45
CA GLY A 3 18.33 -16.67 6.91
C GLY A 3 18.26 -17.05 8.40
N ALA A 4 19.28 -17.71 8.94
CA ALA A 4 19.34 -18.04 10.37
C ALA A 4 19.60 -16.81 11.26
N LEU A 5 20.26 -15.77 10.73
CA LEU A 5 20.37 -14.49 11.44
C LEU A 5 19.02 -13.77 11.44
N ARG A 6 18.31 -13.77 10.30
CA ARG A 6 16.98 -13.17 10.19
C ARG A 6 15.98 -13.78 11.18
N SER A 7 16.01 -15.10 11.39
CA SER A 7 15.15 -15.76 12.38
C SER A 7 15.44 -15.40 13.85
N MET A 8 16.57 -14.73 14.13
CA MET A 8 16.87 -14.18 15.45
C MET A 8 16.50 -12.69 15.59
N ILE A 9 16.08 -12.04 14.50
CA ILE A 9 15.80 -10.59 14.44
C ILE A 9 14.30 -10.33 14.20
N TYR A 10 13.67 -11.17 13.36
CA TYR A 10 12.28 -11.02 12.96
C TYR A 10 11.44 -12.15 13.52
N GLU A 11 10.23 -11.77 13.92
CA GLU A 11 9.17 -12.69 14.28
C GLU A 11 8.24 -12.84 13.07
N PRO A 12 7.80 -14.06 12.75
CA PRO A 12 6.81 -14.27 11.70
C PRO A 12 5.47 -13.63 12.12
N ALA A 13 4.77 -13.06 11.15
CA ALA A 13 3.42 -12.54 11.35
C ALA A 13 2.42 -13.70 11.34
N LEU A 14 2.00 -14.13 12.54
CA LEU A 14 1.14 -15.30 12.73
C LEU A 14 -0.23 -14.93 13.32
N ASP A 15 -1.25 -15.70 12.96
CA ASP A 15 -2.56 -15.69 13.60
C ASP A 15 -2.51 -16.36 14.99
N ALA A 16 -3.64 -16.33 15.72
CA ALA A 16 -3.74 -16.95 17.04
C ALA A 16 -3.54 -18.48 17.04
N SER A 17 -3.60 -19.13 15.86
CA SER A 17 -3.38 -20.56 15.68
C SER A 17 -1.96 -20.88 15.19
N GLY A 18 -1.09 -19.88 15.04
CA GLY A 18 0.28 -20.05 14.56
C GLY A 18 0.43 -20.18 13.05
N ARG A 19 -0.60 -19.83 12.26
CA ARG A 19 -0.55 -19.81 10.79
C ARG A 19 -0.12 -18.43 10.29
N LEU A 20 0.49 -18.34 9.11
CA LEU A 20 0.88 -17.07 8.52
C LEU A 20 -0.34 -16.20 8.21
N LEU A 21 -0.29 -14.92 8.59
CA LEU A 21 -1.36 -13.97 8.31
C LEU A 21 -1.51 -13.71 6.80
N VAL A 22 -2.76 -13.71 6.31
CA VAL A 22 -3.11 -13.40 4.93
C VAL A 22 -4.23 -12.36 4.88
N ALA A 23 -4.01 -11.31 4.09
CA ALA A 23 -5.02 -10.32 3.75
C ALA A 23 -5.45 -10.48 2.28
N VAL A 24 -6.75 -10.34 1.99
CA VAL A 24 -7.28 -10.48 0.63
C VAL A 24 -8.11 -9.25 0.23
N ALA A 25 -7.84 -8.73 -0.96
CA ALA A 25 -8.57 -7.60 -1.52
C ALA A 25 -9.88 -8.01 -2.21
N VAL A 26 -10.95 -7.28 -1.95
CA VAL A 26 -12.27 -7.43 -2.57
C VAL A 26 -12.68 -6.10 -3.19
N GLY A 27 -12.97 -6.11 -4.49
CA GLY A 27 -13.48 -4.92 -5.18
C GLY A 27 -14.98 -4.68 -4.90
N ILE A 28 -15.44 -3.46 -5.14
CA ILE A 28 -16.83 -3.03 -4.86
C ILE A 28 -17.87 -3.39 -5.94
N ASN A 29 -17.50 -4.23 -6.90
CA ASN A 29 -18.34 -4.61 -8.04
C ASN A 29 -18.89 -6.04 -7.93
N GLY A 30 -20.13 -6.24 -8.39
CA GLY A 30 -20.84 -7.52 -8.27
C GLY A 30 -21.39 -7.71 -6.86
N GLU A 31 -21.13 -8.88 -6.27
CA GLU A 31 -21.60 -9.30 -4.94
C GLU A 31 -20.44 -9.32 -3.91
N PRO A 32 -19.94 -8.16 -3.44
CA PRO A 32 -18.78 -8.10 -2.55
C PRO A 32 -19.01 -8.79 -1.20
N ALA A 33 -20.20 -8.67 -0.62
CA ALA A 33 -20.53 -9.30 0.67
C ALA A 33 -20.51 -10.83 0.59
N THR A 34 -21.04 -11.41 -0.49
CA THR A 34 -21.00 -12.86 -0.74
C THR A 34 -19.56 -13.34 -0.87
N LYS A 35 -18.73 -12.66 -1.67
CA LYS A 35 -17.30 -13.00 -1.83
C LYS A 35 -16.53 -12.87 -0.51
N ALA A 36 -16.79 -11.82 0.26
CA ALA A 36 -16.17 -11.61 1.55
C ALA A 36 -16.50 -12.76 2.52
N LYS A 37 -17.77 -13.23 2.53
CA LYS A 37 -18.19 -14.39 3.33
C LYS A 37 -17.50 -15.68 2.91
N GLU A 38 -17.36 -15.92 1.61
CA GLU A 38 -16.63 -17.08 1.07
C GLU A 38 -15.15 -17.04 1.47
N LEU A 39 -14.51 -15.88 1.36
CA LEU A 39 -13.11 -15.69 1.78
C LEU A 39 -12.92 -15.83 3.30
N ALA A 40 -13.85 -15.30 4.09
CA ALA A 40 -13.83 -15.49 5.55
C ALA A 40 -13.96 -16.97 5.94
N ALA A 41 -14.75 -17.75 5.19
CA ALA A 41 -14.85 -19.20 5.39
C ALA A 41 -13.57 -19.97 4.99
N MET A 42 -12.61 -19.31 4.32
CA MET A 42 -11.28 -19.84 4.03
C MET A 42 -10.22 -19.38 5.05
N ASP A 43 -10.64 -18.86 6.20
CA ASP A 43 -9.77 -18.35 7.28
C ASP A 43 -8.85 -17.19 6.84
N VAL A 44 -9.33 -16.30 5.97
CA VAL A 44 -8.63 -15.04 5.69
C VAL A 44 -8.63 -14.15 6.92
N ASP A 45 -7.45 -13.66 7.32
CA ASP A 45 -7.29 -12.86 8.55
C ASP A 45 -7.77 -11.42 8.41
N VAL A 46 -7.66 -10.84 7.21
CA VAL A 46 -8.04 -9.44 6.94
C VAL A 46 -8.68 -9.30 5.57
N LEU A 47 -9.83 -8.64 5.50
CA LEU A 47 -10.48 -8.27 4.25
C LEU A 47 -10.16 -6.82 3.88
N VAL A 48 -9.76 -6.58 2.63
CA VAL A 48 -9.42 -5.24 2.13
C VAL A 48 -10.39 -4.82 1.04
N ILE A 49 -11.35 -3.95 1.36
CA ILE A 49 -12.24 -3.37 0.36
C ILE A 49 -11.48 -2.26 -0.36
N ASP A 50 -11.18 -2.47 -1.64
CA ASP A 50 -10.27 -1.61 -2.39
C ASP A 50 -10.90 -1.07 -3.67
N THR A 51 -10.82 0.25 -3.81
CA THR A 51 -11.23 1.01 -4.99
C THR A 51 -10.40 2.29 -5.09
N ALA A 52 -10.27 2.83 -6.31
CA ALA A 52 -9.47 4.04 -6.55
C ALA A 52 -10.00 5.25 -5.74
N HIS A 53 -11.32 5.36 -5.59
CA HIS A 53 -11.97 6.41 -4.82
C HIS A 53 -12.91 5.79 -3.77
N GLY A 54 -12.46 5.74 -2.52
CA GLY A 54 -13.21 5.14 -1.41
C GLY A 54 -14.28 6.05 -0.80
N HIS A 55 -14.20 7.37 -1.01
CA HIS A 55 -15.16 8.32 -0.45
C HIS A 55 -16.36 8.52 -1.41
N GLN A 56 -17.09 7.42 -1.68
CA GLN A 56 -18.27 7.40 -2.53
C GLN A 56 -19.37 6.52 -1.92
N GLN A 57 -20.64 6.82 -2.17
CA GLN A 57 -21.78 6.11 -1.56
C GLN A 57 -21.69 4.59 -1.73
N ARG A 58 -21.39 4.12 -2.95
CA ARG A 58 -21.26 2.69 -3.23
C ARG A 58 -20.21 1.99 -2.37
N MET A 59 -19.11 2.67 -2.05
CA MET A 59 -18.07 2.14 -1.18
C MET A 59 -18.60 2.02 0.25
N LEU A 60 -19.26 3.06 0.76
CA LEU A 60 -19.87 3.05 2.10
C LEU A 60 -20.89 1.92 2.24
N ASP A 61 -21.78 1.77 1.25
CA ASP A 61 -22.77 0.69 1.22
C ASP A 61 -22.10 -0.69 1.20
N THR A 62 -21.01 -0.83 0.43
CA THR A 62 -20.24 -2.07 0.35
C THR A 62 -19.56 -2.42 1.67
N VAL A 63 -18.93 -1.44 2.33
CA VAL A 63 -18.27 -1.64 3.64
C VAL A 63 -19.30 -2.09 4.68
N ALA A 64 -20.47 -1.42 4.73
CA ALA A 64 -21.54 -1.80 5.64
C ALA A 64 -22.06 -3.21 5.37
N ALA A 65 -22.28 -3.57 4.11
CA ALA A 65 -22.75 -4.91 3.73
C ALA A 65 -21.71 -6.00 4.04
N VAL A 66 -20.42 -5.74 3.80
CA VAL A 66 -19.34 -6.69 4.12
C VAL A 66 -19.20 -6.84 5.63
N ARG A 67 -19.18 -5.75 6.40
CA ARG A 67 -19.15 -5.80 7.87
C ARG A 67 -20.30 -6.65 8.41
N ALA A 68 -21.53 -6.46 7.89
CA ALA A 68 -22.67 -7.26 8.31
C ALA A 68 -22.51 -8.77 7.99
N ALA A 69 -21.85 -9.10 6.88
CA ALA A 69 -21.60 -10.48 6.47
C ALA A 69 -20.42 -11.15 7.20
N THR A 70 -19.42 -10.37 7.63
CA THR A 70 -18.19 -10.83 8.28
C THR A 70 -17.88 -9.99 9.53
N PRO A 71 -18.71 -10.08 10.60
CA PRO A 71 -18.61 -9.20 11.76
C PRO A 71 -17.29 -9.32 12.52
N ASP A 72 -16.68 -10.51 12.52
CA ASP A 72 -15.48 -10.82 13.32
C ASP A 72 -14.17 -10.66 12.55
N VAL A 73 -14.22 -10.44 11.23
CA VAL A 73 -13.01 -10.27 10.41
C VAL A 73 -12.61 -8.80 10.37
N PRO A 74 -11.36 -8.45 10.69
CA PRO A 74 -10.82 -7.10 10.49
C PRO A 74 -11.06 -6.59 9.07
N LEU A 75 -11.60 -5.38 8.96
CA LEU A 75 -11.97 -4.79 7.67
C LEU A 75 -11.15 -3.54 7.37
N VAL A 76 -10.36 -3.60 6.31
CA VAL A 76 -9.65 -2.45 5.74
C VAL A 76 -10.49 -1.87 4.60
N ALA A 77 -10.58 -0.56 4.50
CA ALA A 77 -11.32 0.11 3.44
C ALA A 77 -10.56 1.32 2.87
N GLY A 78 -10.54 1.46 1.56
CA GLY A 78 -9.93 2.63 0.92
C GLY A 78 -10.14 2.69 -0.60
N ASN A 79 -9.55 3.68 -1.30
CA ASN A 79 -8.62 4.69 -0.77
C ASN A 79 -9.26 6.06 -0.53
N VAL A 80 -8.83 6.74 0.53
CA VAL A 80 -9.20 8.14 0.83
C VAL A 80 -7.97 9.01 1.09
N VAL A 81 -8.15 10.32 1.08
CA VAL A 81 -7.09 11.32 1.34
C VAL A 81 -7.58 12.50 2.19
N THR A 82 -8.72 12.35 2.85
CA THR A 82 -9.34 13.40 3.69
C THR A 82 -9.83 12.82 5.02
N ALA A 83 -9.86 13.66 6.06
CA ALA A 83 -10.44 13.32 7.35
C ALA A 83 -11.92 12.87 7.21
N GLU A 84 -12.72 13.59 6.41
CA GLU A 84 -14.14 13.25 6.20
C GLU A 84 -14.31 11.85 5.58
N GLY A 85 -13.55 11.53 4.53
CA GLY A 85 -13.62 10.19 3.94
C GLY A 85 -13.17 9.10 4.90
N THR A 86 -12.22 9.41 5.79
CA THR A 86 -11.76 8.50 6.85
C THR A 86 -12.87 8.24 7.86
N ARG A 87 -13.51 9.31 8.37
CA ARG A 87 -14.66 9.23 9.28
C ARG A 87 -15.76 8.36 8.69
N GLN A 88 -16.21 8.65 7.47
CA GLN A 88 -17.33 7.93 6.87
C GLN A 88 -17.04 6.45 6.61
N LEU A 89 -15.81 6.09 6.24
CA LEU A 89 -15.43 4.68 6.11
C LEU A 89 -15.43 3.95 7.46
N ILE A 90 -14.97 4.60 8.52
CA ILE A 90 -15.02 4.05 9.87
C ILE A 90 -16.47 3.87 10.34
N GLU A 91 -17.31 4.89 10.16
CA GLU A 91 -18.73 4.85 10.50
C GLU A 91 -19.49 3.77 9.71
N ALA A 92 -19.09 3.50 8.47
CA ALA A 92 -19.62 2.40 7.67
C ALA A 92 -19.18 1.01 8.16
N GLY A 93 -18.13 0.91 8.98
CA GLY A 93 -17.70 -0.34 9.62
C GLY A 93 -16.25 -0.78 9.35
N ALA A 94 -15.41 0.09 8.76
CA ALA A 94 -13.98 -0.18 8.60
C ALA A 94 -13.23 -0.09 9.94
N ASP A 95 -12.31 -1.02 10.17
CA ASP A 95 -11.37 -0.98 11.30
C ASP A 95 -10.10 -0.19 10.97
N ILE A 96 -9.72 -0.23 9.70
CA ILE A 96 -8.49 0.38 9.18
C ILE A 96 -8.83 1.10 7.89
N VAL A 97 -8.37 2.34 7.75
CA VAL A 97 -8.56 3.12 6.54
C VAL A 97 -7.27 3.15 5.71
N LYS A 98 -7.35 2.75 4.44
CA LYS A 98 -6.23 2.81 3.50
C LYS A 98 -6.16 4.20 2.85
N VAL A 99 -5.04 4.89 3.04
CA VAL A 99 -4.84 6.30 2.71
C VAL A 99 -3.88 6.44 1.53
N GLY A 100 -4.35 7.02 0.43
CA GLY A 100 -3.51 7.35 -0.72
C GLY A 100 -4.27 7.39 -2.04
N VAL A 101 -4.33 8.56 -2.66
CA VAL A 101 -4.89 8.74 -4.02
C VAL A 101 -3.85 9.42 -4.91
N GLY A 102 -3.38 8.69 -5.92
CA GLY A 102 -2.35 9.13 -6.85
C GLY A 102 -0.86 9.05 -6.43
N PRO A 103 -0.41 8.53 -5.26
CA PRO A 103 1.01 8.53 -4.91
C PRO A 103 1.78 7.32 -5.48
N GLY A 104 1.08 6.30 -6.01
CA GLY A 104 1.69 5.05 -6.45
C GLY A 104 2.64 5.24 -7.64
N ALA A 105 3.74 4.48 -7.68
CA ALA A 105 4.78 4.59 -8.71
C ALA A 105 4.28 4.40 -10.16
N MET A 106 3.20 3.62 -10.34
CA MET A 106 2.59 3.34 -11.65
C MET A 106 1.26 4.08 -11.86
N CYS A 107 0.87 4.97 -10.95
CA CYS A 107 -0.41 5.66 -10.95
C CYS A 107 -0.32 6.97 -11.73
N THR A 108 -1.29 7.21 -12.62
CA THR A 108 -1.38 8.47 -13.38
C THR A 108 -2.59 9.32 -13.00
N THR A 109 -3.40 8.89 -12.02
CA THR A 109 -4.64 9.56 -11.60
C THR A 109 -4.49 11.07 -11.45
N ARG A 110 -3.45 11.56 -10.74
CA ARG A 110 -3.24 13.01 -10.57
C ARG A 110 -3.00 13.75 -11.88
N MET A 111 -2.20 13.15 -12.76
CA MET A 111 -1.85 13.77 -14.03
C MET A 111 -3.04 13.76 -15.00
N MET A 112 -3.86 12.72 -14.95
CA MET A 112 -5.03 12.58 -15.83
C MET A 112 -6.25 13.37 -15.34
N THR A 113 -6.44 13.50 -14.03
CA THR A 113 -7.70 14.02 -13.46
C THR A 113 -7.53 15.25 -12.58
N GLY A 114 -6.30 15.58 -12.16
CA GLY A 114 -6.03 16.57 -11.12
C GLY A 114 -6.41 16.12 -9.69
N VAL A 115 -7.02 14.95 -9.52
CA VAL A 115 -7.46 14.44 -8.22
C VAL A 115 -6.34 13.71 -7.49
N GLY A 116 -6.11 14.10 -6.24
CA GLY A 116 -5.15 13.48 -5.33
C GLY A 116 -4.61 14.49 -4.32
N ARG A 117 -3.83 14.02 -3.35
CA ARG A 117 -3.28 14.87 -2.27
C ARG A 117 -1.87 14.44 -1.87
N PRO A 118 -0.91 15.35 -1.65
CA PRO A 118 0.42 14.98 -1.13
C PRO A 118 0.34 13.97 0.01
N GLN A 119 1.05 12.85 -0.13
CA GLN A 119 0.79 11.63 0.64
C GLN A 119 1.00 11.84 2.14
N PHE A 120 2.07 12.51 2.55
CA PHE A 120 2.35 12.75 3.97
C PHE A 120 1.24 13.58 4.63
N SER A 121 0.80 14.68 4.00
CA SER A 121 -0.30 15.49 4.52
C SER A 121 -1.62 14.72 4.61
N ALA A 122 -1.91 13.87 3.62
CA ALA A 122 -3.07 12.99 3.65
C ALA A 122 -3.00 11.99 4.82
N ILE A 123 -1.82 11.40 5.06
CA ILE A 123 -1.61 10.47 6.18
C ILE A 123 -1.86 11.17 7.51
N VAL A 124 -1.25 12.35 7.74
CA VAL A 124 -1.41 13.10 9.00
C VAL A 124 -2.87 13.37 9.31
N GLU A 125 -3.61 13.99 8.39
CA GLU A 125 -5.02 14.34 8.63
C GLU A 125 -5.93 13.12 8.78
N CYS A 126 -5.72 12.07 7.99
CA CYS A 126 -6.50 10.85 8.12
C CYS A 126 -6.17 10.08 9.41
N ALA A 127 -4.89 10.03 9.80
CA ALA A 127 -4.45 9.36 11.03
C ALA A 127 -5.01 10.05 12.28
N GLU A 128 -4.99 11.39 12.32
CA GLU A 128 -5.59 12.16 13.40
C GLU A 128 -7.08 11.83 13.57
N GLU A 129 -7.84 11.83 12.46
CA GLU A 129 -9.27 11.54 12.52
C GLU A 129 -9.58 10.07 12.86
N ALA A 130 -8.82 9.12 12.30
CA ALA A 130 -8.95 7.71 12.65
C ALA A 130 -8.67 7.46 14.14
N ARG A 131 -7.61 8.07 14.68
CA ARG A 131 -7.24 7.97 16.10
C ARG A 131 -8.32 8.55 17.00
N ARG A 132 -8.94 9.68 16.62
CA ARG A 132 -10.07 10.28 17.35
C ARG A 132 -11.28 9.33 17.45
N LEU A 133 -11.42 8.41 16.49
CA LEU A 133 -12.44 7.38 16.45
C LEU A 133 -11.97 6.01 16.98
N GLY A 134 -10.76 5.91 17.53
CA GLY A 134 -10.19 4.66 18.05
C GLY A 134 -9.82 3.64 16.97
N LYS A 135 -9.54 4.10 15.74
CA LYS A 135 -9.17 3.28 14.58
C LYS A 135 -7.79 3.70 14.03
N HIS A 136 -7.33 2.99 13.00
CA HIS A 136 -5.99 3.18 12.43
C HIS A 136 -6.04 3.48 10.93
N VAL A 137 -4.91 3.97 10.39
CA VAL A 137 -4.73 4.12 8.95
C VAL A 137 -3.53 3.34 8.43
N TRP A 138 -3.63 2.87 7.19
CA TRP A 138 -2.52 2.33 6.41
C TRP A 138 -2.15 3.32 5.32
N ALA A 139 -0.86 3.68 5.23
CA ALA A 139 -0.35 4.54 4.17
C ALA A 139 -0.09 3.71 2.90
N ASP A 140 -0.73 4.03 1.78
CA ASP A 140 -0.63 3.26 0.53
C ASP A 140 0.02 4.05 -0.61
N GLY A 141 1.23 3.62 -1.01
CA GLY A 141 1.98 4.16 -2.14
C GLY A 141 2.92 5.33 -1.81
N GLY A 142 3.73 5.72 -2.80
CA GLY A 142 4.69 6.82 -2.69
C GLY A 142 6.05 6.47 -2.08
N VAL A 143 6.27 5.21 -1.67
CA VAL A 143 7.54 4.75 -1.08
C VAL A 143 8.61 4.58 -2.16
N ARG A 144 9.68 5.37 -2.08
CA ARG A 144 10.84 5.32 -2.97
C ARG A 144 12.14 5.02 -2.21
N TYR A 145 12.18 5.35 -0.93
CA TYR A 145 13.32 5.17 -0.04
C TYR A 145 12.85 4.64 1.33
N PRO A 146 13.72 3.99 2.12
CA PRO A 146 13.39 3.59 3.49
C PRO A 146 12.88 4.74 4.37
N ARG A 147 13.39 5.97 4.17
CA ARG A 147 12.90 7.18 4.86
C ARG A 147 11.42 7.45 4.64
N ASP A 148 10.84 7.02 3.51
CA ASP A 148 9.44 7.29 3.20
C ASP A 148 8.51 6.40 4.05
N VAL A 149 8.96 5.19 4.41
CA VAL A 149 8.27 4.34 5.40
C VAL A 149 8.32 4.99 6.78
N ALA A 150 9.50 5.49 7.20
CA ALA A 150 9.65 6.18 8.47
C ALA A 150 8.80 7.45 8.56
N LEU A 151 8.74 8.25 7.49
CA LEU A 151 7.88 9.44 7.43
C LEU A 151 6.39 9.08 7.46
N ALA A 152 5.96 8.04 6.74
CA ALA A 152 4.56 7.62 6.78
C ALA A 152 4.14 7.17 8.19
N LEU A 153 5.00 6.41 8.88
CA LEU A 153 4.76 5.99 10.27
C LEU A 153 4.80 7.19 11.23
N ALA A 154 5.79 8.08 11.12
CA ALA A 154 5.85 9.32 11.90
C ALA A 154 4.60 10.21 11.70
N GLY A 155 3.99 10.17 10.52
CA GLY A 155 2.72 10.85 10.22
C GLY A 155 1.48 10.21 10.87
N GLY A 156 1.63 9.13 11.63
CA GLY A 156 0.54 8.46 12.34
C GLY A 156 -0.04 7.22 11.66
N ALA A 157 0.53 6.76 10.55
CA ALA A 157 0.13 5.48 9.97
C ALA A 157 0.53 4.31 10.88
N ALA A 158 -0.31 3.29 10.96
CA ALA A 158 -0.02 2.05 11.67
C ALA A 158 0.78 1.06 10.80
N SER A 159 0.65 1.15 9.48
CA SER A 159 1.40 0.33 8.52
C SER A 159 1.55 1.05 7.19
N VAL A 160 2.50 0.60 6.36
CA VAL A 160 2.80 1.19 5.06
C VAL A 160 2.74 0.11 3.98
N MET A 161 1.91 0.31 2.98
CA MET A 161 1.77 -0.54 1.80
C MET A 161 2.60 0.02 0.63
N PHE A 162 3.42 -0.83 0.04
CA PHE A 162 4.27 -0.50 -1.10
C PHE A 162 4.40 -1.68 -2.06
N GLY A 163 4.26 -1.42 -3.37
CA GLY A 163 4.33 -2.46 -4.40
C GLY A 163 5.62 -2.46 -5.21
N SER A 164 6.11 -1.28 -5.62
CA SER A 164 7.24 -1.15 -6.56
C SER A 164 8.53 -1.80 -6.06
N TRP A 165 8.80 -1.69 -4.75
CA TRP A 165 9.94 -2.30 -4.08
C TRP A 165 9.89 -3.84 -4.10
N LEU A 166 8.69 -4.42 -4.12
CA LEU A 166 8.49 -5.87 -4.10
C LEU A 166 8.34 -6.46 -5.50
N ALA A 167 7.96 -5.65 -6.49
CA ALA A 167 7.65 -6.12 -7.84
C ALA A 167 8.86 -6.76 -8.54
N GLY A 168 10.06 -6.26 -8.29
CA GLY A 168 11.32 -6.76 -8.83
C GLY A 168 12.02 -7.79 -7.95
N THR A 169 11.29 -8.63 -7.21
CA THR A 169 11.86 -9.70 -6.37
C THR A 169 11.55 -11.08 -6.93
N TYR A 170 12.24 -12.13 -6.49
CA TYR A 170 11.94 -13.50 -6.89
C TYR A 170 10.51 -13.93 -6.53
N GLU A 171 10.01 -13.49 -5.38
CA GLU A 171 8.72 -13.88 -4.80
C GLU A 171 7.51 -13.21 -5.48
N SER A 172 7.72 -12.14 -6.25
CA SER A 172 6.61 -11.49 -6.95
C SER A 172 5.99 -12.40 -8.02
N ALA A 173 4.69 -12.24 -8.27
CA ALA A 173 3.92 -13.19 -9.08
C ALA A 173 4.27 -13.23 -10.58
N ALA A 174 4.94 -12.21 -11.12
CA ALA A 174 5.28 -12.15 -12.53
C ALA A 174 6.48 -13.05 -12.87
N ASP A 175 6.47 -13.64 -14.07
CA ASP A 175 7.58 -14.46 -14.56
C ASP A 175 8.86 -13.64 -14.71
N THR A 176 9.99 -14.25 -14.37
CA THR A 176 11.31 -13.61 -14.51
C THR A 176 11.74 -13.66 -15.97
N MET A 177 12.01 -12.49 -16.54
CA MET A 177 12.47 -12.28 -17.90
C MET A 177 13.93 -11.81 -17.92
N ARG A 178 14.56 -11.87 -19.10
CA ARG A 178 15.93 -11.41 -19.32
C ARG A 178 15.98 -10.42 -20.47
N ASP A 179 16.69 -9.31 -20.28
CA ASP A 179 16.87 -8.31 -21.34
C ASP A 179 18.10 -8.65 -22.23
N PRO A 180 18.34 -7.90 -23.33
CA PRO A 180 19.47 -8.16 -24.21
C PRO A 180 20.84 -8.07 -23.54
N ASP A 181 20.96 -7.32 -22.45
CA ASP A 181 22.19 -7.17 -21.65
C ASP A 181 22.31 -8.27 -20.57
N GLY A 182 21.39 -9.22 -20.55
CA GLY A 182 21.39 -10.36 -19.64
C GLY A 182 20.79 -10.07 -18.26
N ARG A 183 20.25 -8.86 -18.02
CA ARG A 183 19.71 -8.44 -16.73
C ARG A 183 18.33 -9.04 -16.50
N LEU A 184 18.08 -9.49 -15.27
CA LEU A 184 16.79 -10.05 -14.88
C LEU A 184 15.80 -8.93 -14.57
N TYR A 185 14.58 -9.06 -15.09
CA TYR A 185 13.47 -8.17 -14.79
C TYR A 185 12.14 -8.91 -14.76
N LYS A 186 11.14 -8.26 -14.17
CA LYS A 186 9.74 -8.68 -14.21
C LYS A 186 8.87 -7.58 -14.77
N GLU A 187 7.81 -7.93 -15.47
CA GLU A 187 6.84 -6.96 -15.97
C GLU A 187 5.75 -6.69 -14.93
N GLY A 188 5.55 -5.42 -14.60
CA GLY A 188 4.44 -4.92 -13.79
C GLY A 188 3.52 -4.00 -14.57
N TYR A 189 2.32 -3.79 -14.05
CA TYR A 189 1.36 -2.81 -14.55
C TYR A 189 0.50 -2.27 -13.41
N GLY A 190 0.02 -1.04 -13.53
CA GLY A 190 -0.91 -0.46 -12.55
C GLY A 190 -2.29 -1.12 -12.61
N MET A 191 -2.97 -1.31 -11.48
CA MET A 191 -4.30 -1.94 -11.44
C MET A 191 -5.42 -1.13 -12.12
N ALA A 192 -5.15 0.13 -12.47
CA ALA A 192 -6.00 1.02 -13.26
C ALA A 192 -5.51 1.22 -14.72
N SER A 193 -4.51 0.45 -15.16
CA SER A 193 -4.00 0.48 -16.55
C SER A 193 -4.90 -0.31 -17.51
N ASN A 194 -4.77 -0.06 -18.82
CA ASN A 194 -5.43 -0.86 -19.87
C ASN A 194 -5.28 -2.38 -19.63
N ARG A 195 -4.06 -2.82 -19.30
CA ARG A 195 -3.73 -4.24 -19.09
C ARG A 195 -4.54 -4.83 -17.93
N ALA A 196 -4.67 -4.09 -16.83
CA ALA A 196 -5.49 -4.51 -15.70
C ALA A 196 -6.99 -4.53 -16.02
N VAL A 197 -7.48 -3.50 -16.73
CA VAL A 197 -8.88 -3.41 -17.15
C VAL A 197 -9.23 -4.59 -18.07
N LYS A 198 -8.42 -4.85 -19.10
CA LYS A 198 -8.56 -6.00 -20.01
C LYS A 198 -8.64 -7.33 -19.29
N ASN A 199 -7.74 -7.56 -18.33
CA ASN A 199 -7.72 -8.79 -17.56
C ASN A 199 -8.98 -8.95 -16.70
N ARG A 200 -9.45 -7.86 -16.08
CA ARG A 200 -10.65 -7.85 -15.22
C ARG A 200 -11.96 -8.00 -16.01
N THR A 201 -12.02 -7.43 -17.22
CA THR A 201 -13.23 -7.43 -18.06
C THR A 201 -13.21 -8.51 -19.13
N ARG A 202 -12.34 -9.52 -19.01
CA ARG A 202 -12.14 -10.57 -20.04
C ARG A 202 -13.41 -11.36 -20.35
N THR A 203 -14.35 -11.43 -19.41
CA THR A 203 -15.64 -12.12 -19.53
C THR A 203 -16.80 -11.21 -19.95
N GLU A 204 -16.55 -9.91 -20.17
CA GLU A 204 -17.58 -8.94 -20.59
C GLU A 204 -17.70 -8.85 -22.11
N SER A 205 -18.78 -8.24 -22.61
CA SER A 205 -18.96 -8.00 -24.04
C SER A 205 -17.89 -7.06 -24.61
N ASP A 206 -17.54 -7.23 -25.89
CA ASP A 206 -16.52 -6.41 -26.56
C ASP A 206 -16.79 -4.90 -26.49
N VAL A 207 -18.06 -4.50 -26.64
CA VAL A 207 -18.47 -3.09 -26.59
C VAL A 207 -18.34 -2.54 -25.17
N THR A 208 -18.70 -3.31 -24.15
CA THR A 208 -18.56 -2.89 -22.75
C THR A 208 -17.08 -2.76 -22.36
N ARG A 209 -16.26 -3.72 -22.80
CA ARG A 209 -14.80 -3.71 -22.61
C ARG A 209 -14.17 -2.48 -23.26
N ALA A 210 -14.46 -2.24 -24.54
CA ALA A 210 -13.91 -1.09 -25.29
C ALA A 210 -14.22 0.25 -24.62
N LYS A 211 -15.43 0.41 -24.06
CA LYS A 211 -15.80 1.62 -23.31
C LYS A 211 -14.97 1.82 -22.05
N LYS A 212 -14.69 0.75 -21.30
CA LYS A 212 -13.89 0.83 -20.06
C LYS A 212 -12.41 1.06 -20.34
N GLU A 213 -11.91 0.56 -21.46
CA GLU A 213 -10.53 0.79 -21.92
C GLU A 213 -10.23 2.24 -22.28
N LEU A 214 -11.24 3.10 -22.49
CA LEU A 214 -11.02 4.53 -22.81
C LEU A 214 -10.60 5.38 -21.60
N PHE A 215 -10.81 4.91 -20.36
CA PHE A 215 -10.67 5.71 -19.14
C PHE A 215 -9.58 5.16 -18.21
N GLU A 216 -8.33 5.19 -18.68
CA GLU A 216 -7.17 4.60 -18.00
C GLU A 216 -6.47 5.58 -17.03
N GLU A 217 -6.08 5.07 -15.86
CA GLU A 217 -5.33 5.82 -14.85
C GLU A 217 -4.12 5.03 -14.31
N GLY A 218 -3.35 4.40 -15.21
CA GLY A 218 -2.07 3.80 -14.86
C GLY A 218 -1.25 3.38 -16.06
N ILE A 219 0.05 3.16 -15.86
CA ILE A 219 0.92 2.67 -16.93
C ILE A 219 0.71 1.17 -17.16
N SER A 220 0.60 0.78 -18.44
CA SER A 220 0.29 -0.58 -18.88
C SER A 220 1.50 -1.52 -18.91
N THR A 221 2.72 -0.98 -18.86
CA THR A 221 3.96 -1.76 -18.75
C THR A 221 5.01 -1.00 -17.96
N SER A 222 5.70 -1.70 -17.07
CA SER A 222 6.92 -1.24 -16.41
C SER A 222 7.84 -2.43 -16.21
N ARG A 223 9.13 -2.25 -16.51
CA ARG A 223 10.17 -3.25 -16.26
C ARG A 223 10.75 -3.02 -14.88
N MET A 224 10.51 -3.96 -13.98
CA MET A 224 11.05 -3.97 -12.63
C MET A 224 12.27 -4.88 -12.62
N TYR A 225 13.46 -4.29 -12.70
CA TYR A 225 14.71 -5.04 -12.63
C TYR A 225 14.91 -5.65 -11.25
N LEU A 226 15.38 -6.89 -11.21
CA LEU A 226 15.86 -7.50 -9.97
C LEU A 226 17.21 -6.90 -9.63
N ASP A 227 17.39 -6.48 -8.38
CA ASP A 227 18.70 -6.10 -7.87
C ASP A 227 19.52 -7.39 -7.66
N PRO A 228 20.64 -7.61 -8.39
CA PRO A 228 21.44 -8.81 -8.24
C PRO A 228 22.07 -8.95 -6.84
N ALA A 229 22.22 -7.86 -6.09
CA ALA A 229 22.69 -7.88 -4.71
C ALA A 229 21.58 -8.10 -3.68
N ARG A 230 20.31 -7.86 -4.06
CA ARG A 230 19.12 -7.92 -3.19
C ARG A 230 17.89 -8.46 -3.93
N PRO A 231 17.94 -9.70 -4.45
CA PRO A 231 16.91 -10.16 -5.36
C PRO A 231 15.66 -10.71 -4.65
N GLY A 232 15.71 -10.95 -3.33
CA GLY A 232 14.60 -11.50 -2.55
C GLY A 232 13.84 -10.44 -1.75
N VAL A 233 12.59 -10.72 -1.41
CA VAL A 233 11.77 -9.86 -0.54
C VAL A 233 12.42 -9.63 0.83
N GLU A 234 13.09 -10.65 1.37
CA GLU A 234 13.78 -10.57 2.65
C GLU A 234 14.92 -9.53 2.67
N ASP A 235 15.61 -9.32 1.55
CA ASP A 235 16.65 -8.30 1.42
C ASP A 235 16.05 -6.89 1.45
N ILE A 236 14.86 -6.73 0.84
CA ILE A 236 14.10 -5.49 0.85
C ILE A 236 13.58 -5.17 2.26
N ILE A 237 13.06 -6.17 2.97
CA ILE A 237 12.61 -6.00 4.35
C ILE A 237 13.76 -5.58 5.25
N ASP A 238 14.94 -6.20 5.13
CA ASP A 238 16.13 -5.79 5.87
C ASP A 238 16.47 -4.31 5.66
N GLN A 239 16.45 -3.85 4.41
CA GLN A 239 16.76 -2.47 4.09
C GLN A 239 15.75 -1.48 4.66
N LEU A 240 14.45 -1.79 4.56
CA LEU A 240 13.38 -0.93 5.06
C LEU A 240 13.37 -0.88 6.59
N VAL A 241 13.51 -2.04 7.26
CA VAL A 241 13.55 -2.11 8.72
C VAL A 241 14.81 -1.44 9.28
N ALA A 242 15.96 -1.60 8.64
CA ALA A 242 17.18 -0.89 9.04
C ALA A 242 17.00 0.63 8.98
N GLY A 243 16.41 1.14 7.88
CA GLY A 243 16.09 2.56 7.74
C GLY A 243 15.12 3.05 8.81
N LEU A 244 14.03 2.31 9.04
CA LEU A 244 13.04 2.64 10.05
C LEU A 244 13.61 2.65 11.47
N ARG A 245 14.33 1.59 11.88
CA ARG A 245 14.95 1.51 13.22
C ARG A 245 15.97 2.62 13.45
N SER A 246 16.71 3.01 12.41
CA SER A 246 17.61 4.17 12.45
C SER A 246 16.82 5.45 12.70
N SER A 247 15.74 5.70 11.95
CA SER A 247 14.86 6.85 12.18
C SER A 247 14.25 6.87 13.58
N CYS A 248 13.81 5.72 14.10
CA CYS A 248 13.33 5.61 15.49
C CYS A 248 14.42 6.00 16.50
N THR A 249 15.68 5.61 16.27
CA THR A 249 16.81 6.01 17.12
C THR A 249 17.00 7.54 17.12
N TYR A 250 16.95 8.19 15.96
CA TYR A 250 17.05 9.65 15.86
C TYR A 250 15.87 10.38 16.52
N ALA A 251 14.66 9.83 16.45
CA ALA A 251 13.49 10.36 17.13
C ALA A 251 13.45 10.01 18.63
N GLY A 252 14.39 9.18 19.10
CA GLY A 252 14.38 8.66 20.46
C GLY A 252 13.15 7.81 20.76
N ALA A 253 12.65 7.03 19.80
CA ALA A 253 11.47 6.16 19.92
C ALA A 253 11.86 4.67 19.94
N ALA A 254 11.32 3.92 20.88
CA ALA A 254 11.47 2.47 21.00
C ALA A 254 10.29 1.67 20.43
N SER A 255 9.18 2.35 20.11
CA SER A 255 7.99 1.76 19.49
C SER A 255 7.42 2.69 18.40
N ILE A 256 6.45 2.19 17.63
CA ILE A 256 5.74 2.99 16.64
C ILE A 256 4.87 4.07 17.32
N ASP A 257 4.25 3.76 18.46
CA ASP A 257 3.50 4.74 19.24
C ASP A 257 4.41 5.86 19.75
N GLU A 258 5.59 5.52 20.28
CA GLU A 258 6.57 6.54 20.67
C GLU A 258 7.06 7.35 19.47
N LEU A 259 7.14 6.75 18.27
CA LEU A 259 7.50 7.48 17.05
C LEU A 259 6.39 8.47 16.68
N HIS A 260 5.12 8.10 16.80
CA HIS A 260 3.98 9.00 16.57
C HIS A 260 4.03 10.22 17.51
N ASP A 261 4.40 10.00 18.77
CA ASP A 261 4.41 11.05 19.79
C ASP A 261 5.65 11.95 19.74
N ARG A 262 6.82 11.39 19.40
CA ARG A 262 8.12 12.07 19.52
C ARG A 262 8.65 12.63 18.21
N ALA A 263 8.23 12.09 17.07
CA ALA A 263 8.77 12.54 15.78
C ALA A 263 8.43 14.00 15.51
N VAL A 264 9.45 14.78 15.15
CA VAL A 264 9.29 16.15 14.65
C VAL A 264 9.55 16.14 13.16
N VAL A 265 8.55 16.52 12.36
CA VAL A 265 8.66 16.57 10.90
C VAL A 265 8.59 18.02 10.43
N GLY A 266 9.57 18.44 9.65
CA GLY A 266 9.65 19.77 9.03
C GLY A 266 9.46 19.73 7.52
N VAL A 267 9.05 20.85 6.94
CA VAL A 267 9.00 21.04 5.49
C VAL A 267 10.40 21.38 4.98
N GLN A 268 10.84 20.70 3.93
CA GLN A 268 12.10 20.99 3.25
C GLN A 268 11.82 21.67 1.91
N THR A 269 12.65 22.67 1.57
CA THR A 269 12.73 23.17 0.19
C THR A 269 13.46 22.14 -0.68
N SER A 270 13.42 22.33 -2.01
CA SER A 270 14.21 21.48 -2.91
C SER A 270 15.70 21.50 -2.58
N ALA A 271 16.25 22.65 -2.17
CA ALA A 271 17.65 22.77 -1.77
C ALA A 271 17.95 21.94 -0.49
N GLY A 272 17.06 22.00 0.52
CA GLY A 272 17.22 21.20 1.74
C GLY A 272 17.06 19.69 1.49
N TYR A 273 16.28 19.29 0.48
CA TYR A 273 16.21 17.90 0.08
C TYR A 273 17.47 17.42 -0.65
N GLU A 274 18.04 18.24 -1.54
CA GLU A 274 19.30 17.92 -2.23
C GLU A 274 20.50 17.93 -1.27
N GLU A 275 20.51 18.78 -0.25
CA GLU A 275 21.53 18.77 0.82
C GLU A 275 21.67 17.39 1.49
N GLY A 276 20.55 16.68 1.66
CA GLY A 276 20.53 15.34 2.28
C GLY A 276 20.90 14.19 1.34
N ARG A 277 21.12 14.44 0.05
CA ARG A 277 21.46 13.38 -0.93
C ARG A 277 22.98 13.14 -0.95
N PRO A 278 23.42 11.89 -1.14
CA PRO A 278 24.84 11.59 -1.25
C PRO A 278 25.43 12.20 -2.53
N PHE A 279 26.62 12.79 -2.42
CA PHE A 279 27.41 13.24 -3.58
C PHE A 279 28.35 12.12 -4.02
N GLY A 280 28.17 11.63 -5.26
CA GLY A 280 28.96 10.51 -5.82
C GLY A 280 30.38 10.88 -6.24
N SER A 281 30.71 12.18 -6.30
CA SER A 281 32.05 12.70 -6.54
C SER A 281 32.30 13.86 -5.58
N SER A 282 33.33 13.71 -4.76
CA SER A 282 33.90 14.76 -3.91
C SER A 282 34.90 15.60 -4.72
N TRP A 283 35.19 16.82 -4.24
CA TRP A 283 36.36 17.61 -4.66
C TRP A 283 37.66 16.81 -4.63
#